data_AF-A0A9D5C299-F1
#
_entry.id   AF-A0A9D5C299-F1
#
_cell.length_a   1.000
_cell.length_b   1.000
_cell.length_c   1.000
_cell.angle_alpha   90.00
_cell.angle_beta   90.00
_cell.angle_gamma   90.00
#
_symmetry.space_group_name_H-M   'P 1'
#
loop_
_entity.id
_entity.type
_entity.pdbx_description
1 polymer ?
#
loop_
_entity_poly.entity_id
_entity_poly.type
_entity_poly.pdbx_seq_one_letter_code
_entity_poly.pdbx_strand_id
1 'polypeptide(L)'
;MFWLVARRRSCVVQWLNGLLHDFNLPLEATDEELRAELFDGTVFVSILGKLNLGSADEQRLGADYNPQQQRLLRVKKFISALEELSLPTFKLSDLEQGHISTIVVSLLSLKEYLSLGARSVKSPKFGMSQRSVWKLPEGKRMDPMDDQDSRQNISESKFQHGPRSPVMLEPSTALLHQAGHKFHDIFQLKPGRYSDLSAAKISEMMRSNNMDTAPTQSLFNVMNGILDESTERKNGEIPHRVACLLRKVVQEIERRISSQAEHIRNQNNLIKGREEKYQSRIRALETLATGTSEETQIVMNQLQQIKTEKTLMEERKKLWEQDLVRTMKEKESRDQMILQLKQDLETTKSVYEQHCQQLEVKSRETKVEMEERLKEVELLLEESRKKAKELEAFSESKFQNWNQKKHICHNVIGLQLQSVQGLRLASESIKQQVITSQKKWREEFT
;
A
#
# COMPACT_ATOMS: atom_id res chain seq x y z
N MET A 1 -20.47 -1.00 1.33
CA MET A 1 -19.76 -0.94 2.63
C MET A 1 -19.30 -2.32 3.11
N PHE A 2 -20.14 -3.37 3.04
CA PHE A 2 -19.80 -4.75 3.46
C PHE A 2 -18.54 -5.36 2.82
N TRP A 3 -18.29 -5.11 1.52
CA TRP A 3 -17.13 -5.68 0.81
C TRP A 3 -15.78 -5.18 1.33
N LEU A 4 -15.71 -3.91 1.77
CA LEU A 4 -14.47 -3.33 2.30
C LEU A 4 -14.13 -3.93 3.68
N VAL A 5 -15.14 -4.17 4.51
CA VAL A 5 -14.97 -4.78 5.84
C VAL A 5 -14.51 -6.23 5.71
N ALA A 6 -15.13 -7.01 4.82
CA ALA A 6 -14.73 -8.39 4.54
C ALA A 6 -13.28 -8.49 4.01
N ARG A 7 -12.89 -7.57 3.11
CA ARG A 7 -11.52 -7.52 2.59
C ARG A 7 -10.49 -7.18 3.67
N ARG A 8 -10.81 -6.24 4.57
CA ARG A 8 -9.95 -5.88 5.72
C ARG A 8 -9.76 -7.06 6.67
N ARG A 9 -10.84 -7.79 6.96
CA ARG A 9 -10.80 -9.00 7.77
C ARG A 9 -9.93 -10.09 7.16
N SER A 10 -10.15 -10.41 5.88
CA SER A 10 -9.35 -11.40 5.17
C SER A 10 -7.85 -11.05 5.16
N CYS A 11 -7.51 -9.76 5.05
CA CYS A 11 -6.14 -9.26 5.14
C CYS A 11 -5.48 -9.46 6.53
N VAL A 12 -6.26 -9.35 7.61
CA VAL A 12 -5.80 -9.66 8.98
C VAL A 12 -5.63 -11.16 9.14
N VAL A 13 -6.60 -11.97 8.72
CA VAL A 13 -6.52 -13.43 8.83
C VAL A 13 -5.31 -13.97 8.06
N GLN A 14 -5.10 -13.50 6.82
CA GLN A 14 -3.92 -13.86 6.02
C GLN A 14 -2.61 -13.48 6.72
N TRP A 15 -2.58 -12.32 7.39
CA TRP A 15 -1.40 -11.87 8.12
C TRP A 15 -1.14 -12.71 9.38
N LEU A 16 -2.19 -13.03 10.15
CA LEU A 16 -2.07 -13.85 11.35
C LEU A 16 -1.65 -15.28 11.02
N ASN A 17 -2.25 -15.90 9.99
CA ASN A 17 -1.84 -17.24 9.50
C ASN A 17 -0.37 -17.25 9.03
N GLY A 18 0.14 -16.15 8.49
CA GLY A 18 1.53 -16.01 8.09
C GLY A 18 2.49 -15.72 9.25
N LEU A 19 2.00 -15.11 10.34
CA LEU A 19 2.80 -14.69 11.48
C LEU A 19 2.89 -15.77 12.58
N LEU A 20 1.81 -16.55 12.75
CA LEU A 20 1.65 -17.53 13.82
C LEU A 20 1.40 -18.92 13.21
N HIS A 21 2.27 -19.88 13.50
CA HIS A 21 2.15 -21.25 12.97
C HIS A 21 0.94 -22.01 13.51
N ASP A 22 0.47 -21.66 14.71
CA ASP A 22 -0.64 -22.32 15.38
C ASP A 22 -2.00 -21.66 15.09
N PHE A 23 -2.00 -20.54 14.36
CA PHE A 23 -3.22 -19.83 13.98
C PHE A 23 -3.62 -20.25 12.56
N ASN A 24 -4.70 -21.03 12.45
CA ASN A 24 -5.18 -21.56 11.17
C ASN A 24 -6.66 -21.25 10.98
N LEU A 25 -6.96 -20.03 10.54
CA LEU A 25 -8.33 -19.60 10.27
C LEU A 25 -8.56 -19.41 8.75
N PRO A 26 -9.69 -19.88 8.17
CA PRO A 26 -10.00 -19.68 6.75
C PRO A 26 -10.06 -18.20 6.37
N LEU A 27 -9.68 -17.84 5.13
CA LEU A 27 -9.70 -16.45 4.65
C LEU A 27 -11.11 -15.86 4.58
N GLU A 28 -12.11 -16.73 4.42
CA GLU A 28 -13.54 -16.43 4.39
C GLU A 28 -14.19 -16.41 5.77
N ALA A 29 -13.43 -16.65 6.85
CA ALA A 29 -13.95 -16.71 8.20
C ALA A 29 -14.75 -15.45 8.57
N THR A 30 -15.78 -15.64 9.37
CA THR A 30 -16.72 -14.64 9.87
C THR A 30 -16.11 -13.79 10.99
N ASP A 31 -16.79 -12.70 11.35
CA ASP A 31 -16.38 -11.83 12.44
C ASP A 31 -16.37 -12.58 13.78
N GLU A 32 -17.31 -13.52 13.94
CA GLU A 32 -17.52 -14.33 15.14
C GLU A 32 -16.46 -15.43 15.27
N GLU A 33 -16.07 -16.06 14.17
CA GLU A 33 -14.98 -17.03 14.14
C GLU A 33 -13.63 -16.35 14.46
N LEU A 34 -13.36 -15.18 13.86
CA LEU A 34 -12.18 -14.40 14.21
C LEU A 34 -12.22 -13.94 15.68
N ARG A 35 -13.40 -13.55 16.18
CA ARG A 35 -13.58 -13.17 17.59
C ARG A 35 -13.25 -14.33 18.52
N ALA A 36 -13.73 -15.53 18.23
CA ALA A 36 -13.52 -16.71 19.07
C ALA A 36 -12.01 -17.02 19.24
N GLU A 37 -11.24 -16.93 18.16
CA GLU A 37 -9.79 -17.17 18.20
C GLU A 37 -9.02 -16.06 18.93
N LEU A 38 -9.46 -14.81 18.82
CA LEU A 38 -8.83 -13.68 19.53
C LEU A 38 -9.26 -13.59 20.99
N PHE A 39 -10.33 -14.30 21.38
CA PHE A 39 -10.99 -14.12 22.66
C PHE A 39 -10.10 -14.45 23.86
N ASP A 40 -9.35 -15.55 23.83
CA ASP A 40 -8.48 -15.98 24.94
C ASP A 40 -7.22 -15.10 25.09
N GLY A 41 -7.00 -14.17 24.14
CA GLY A 41 -5.89 -13.23 24.14
C GLY A 41 -4.50 -13.86 23.93
N THR A 42 -4.43 -15.17 23.65
CA THR A 42 -3.19 -15.89 23.31
C THR A 42 -2.54 -15.32 22.07
N VAL A 43 -3.34 -15.11 21.01
CA VAL A 43 -2.90 -14.52 19.74
C VAL A 43 -2.21 -13.17 19.96
N PHE A 44 -2.77 -12.31 20.83
CA PHE A 44 -2.17 -11.02 21.14
C PHE A 44 -0.81 -11.14 21.83
N VAL A 45 -0.66 -12.08 22.77
CA VAL A 45 0.63 -12.33 23.41
C VAL A 45 1.63 -12.90 22.41
N SER A 46 1.22 -13.84 21.57
CA SER A 46 2.08 -14.40 20.54
C SER A 46 2.56 -13.34 19.54
N ILE A 47 1.69 -12.38 19.18
CA ILE A 47 2.08 -11.20 18.39
C ILE A 47 3.14 -10.38 19.13
N LEU A 48 2.91 -10.02 20.41
CA LEU A 48 3.92 -9.24 21.16
C LEU A 48 5.26 -9.96 21.29
N GLY A 49 5.23 -11.27 21.56
CA GLY A 49 6.42 -12.11 21.68
C GLY A 49 7.21 -12.19 20.37
N LYS A 50 6.53 -12.30 19.23
CA LYS A 50 7.17 -12.26 17.90
C LYS A 50 7.76 -10.89 17.55
N LEU A 51 7.22 -9.82 18.12
CA LEU A 51 7.62 -8.44 17.82
C LEU A 51 8.64 -7.87 18.81
N ASN A 52 9.05 -8.63 19.83
CA ASN A 52 9.84 -8.14 20.98
C ASN A 52 9.21 -6.90 21.65
N LEU A 53 7.88 -6.73 21.55
CA LEU A 53 7.11 -5.61 22.13
C LEU A 53 6.65 -5.91 23.57
N GLY A 54 7.26 -6.91 24.21
CA GLY A 54 6.99 -7.27 25.60
C GLY A 54 8.19 -6.96 26.48
N SER A 55 7.95 -6.35 27.65
CA SER A 55 9.00 -6.28 28.67
C SER A 55 9.40 -7.70 29.10
N ALA A 56 10.67 -7.85 29.45
CA ALA A 56 11.34 -9.10 29.85
C ALA A 56 10.86 -9.68 31.20
N ASP A 57 9.57 -9.60 31.47
CA ASP A 57 8.92 -10.16 32.66
C ASP A 57 7.92 -11.24 32.23
N GLU A 58 8.43 -12.25 31.53
CA GLU A 58 7.67 -13.44 31.10
C GLU A 58 7.72 -14.58 32.12
N GLN A 59 8.24 -14.35 33.33
CA GLN A 59 8.43 -15.40 34.34
C GLN A 59 7.63 -15.23 35.63
N ARG A 60 6.61 -14.35 35.68
CA ARG A 60 5.76 -14.18 36.88
C ARG A 60 4.26 -14.05 36.62
N LEU A 61 3.70 -14.68 35.58
CA LEU A 61 2.28 -15.05 35.65
C LEU A 61 2.16 -16.34 36.47
N GLY A 62 2.00 -16.17 37.78
CA GLY A 62 1.81 -17.29 38.70
C GLY A 62 0.60 -18.15 38.33
N ALA A 63 0.71 -19.46 38.60
CA ALA A 63 -0.30 -20.49 38.37
C ALA A 63 -1.59 -20.33 39.22
N ASP A 64 -1.83 -19.13 39.79
CA ASP A 64 -2.87 -18.83 40.79
C ASP A 64 -4.04 -18.01 40.22
N TYR A 65 -3.99 -17.61 38.95
CA TYR A 65 -5.05 -16.84 38.30
C TYR A 65 -6.06 -17.73 37.59
N ASN A 66 -7.35 -17.39 37.72
CA ASN A 66 -8.40 -18.06 36.96
C ASN A 66 -8.30 -17.72 35.45
N PRO A 67 -8.85 -18.55 34.53
CA PRO A 67 -8.72 -18.34 33.10
C PRO A 67 -9.23 -16.97 32.60
N GLN A 68 -10.25 -16.41 33.24
CA GLN A 68 -10.80 -15.10 32.88
C GLN A 68 -9.87 -13.94 33.25
N GLN A 69 -9.18 -14.02 34.39
CA GLN A 69 -8.17 -13.05 34.82
C GLN A 69 -6.95 -13.09 33.92
N GLN A 70 -6.53 -14.29 33.49
CA GLN A 70 -5.43 -14.45 32.54
C GLN A 70 -5.78 -13.81 31.19
N ARG A 71 -6.98 -14.09 30.64
CA ARG A 71 -7.50 -13.44 29.43
C ARG A 71 -7.44 -11.92 29.53
N LEU A 72 -7.98 -11.37 30.62
CA LEU A 72 -8.01 -9.93 30.85
C LEU A 72 -6.60 -9.33 30.86
N LEU A 73 -5.64 -9.98 31.51
CA LEU A 73 -4.26 -9.51 31.60
C LEU A 73 -3.57 -9.54 30.23
N ARG A 74 -3.76 -10.62 29.45
CA ARG A 74 -3.19 -10.77 28.11
C ARG A 74 -3.68 -9.68 27.15
N VAL A 75 -5.00 -9.43 27.13
CA VAL A 75 -5.60 -8.40 26.27
C VAL A 75 -5.18 -7.00 26.70
N LYS A 76 -5.17 -6.70 28.02
CA LYS A 76 -4.71 -5.41 28.53
C LYS A 76 -3.25 -5.12 28.20
N LYS A 77 -2.37 -6.12 28.32
CA LYS A 77 -0.94 -5.99 27.97
C LYS A 77 -0.76 -5.60 26.50
N PHE A 78 -1.57 -6.17 25.61
CA PHE A 78 -1.57 -5.82 24.18
C PHE A 78 -2.06 -4.41 23.92
N ILE A 79 -3.16 -4.01 24.56
CA ILE A 79 -3.70 -2.65 24.42
C ILE A 79 -2.67 -1.61 24.90
N SER A 80 -2.02 -1.84 26.05
CA SER A 80 -0.97 -0.94 26.55
C SER A 80 0.21 -0.83 25.61
N ALA A 81 0.63 -1.93 24.96
CA ALA A 81 1.68 -1.89 23.95
C ALA A 81 1.26 -1.09 22.70
N LEU A 82 -0.01 -1.18 22.28
CA LEU A 82 -0.53 -0.35 21.19
C LEU A 82 -0.58 1.14 21.56
N GLU A 83 -0.95 1.48 22.80
CA GLU A 83 -0.93 2.85 23.31
C GLU A 83 0.49 3.44 23.32
N GLU A 84 1.49 2.65 23.75
CA GLU A 84 2.90 3.05 23.72
C GLU A 84 3.39 3.33 22.30
N LEU A 85 2.93 2.55 21.32
CA LEU A 85 3.21 2.74 19.89
C LEU A 85 2.34 3.83 19.24
N SER A 86 1.47 4.51 19.99
CA SER A 86 0.52 5.51 19.48
C SER A 86 -0.37 4.98 18.33
N LEU A 87 -0.71 3.68 18.36
CA LEU A 87 -1.57 3.03 17.38
C LEU A 87 -3.04 3.03 17.83
N PRO A 88 -4.01 2.90 16.91
CA PRO A 88 -5.42 2.78 17.26
C PRO A 88 -5.67 1.60 18.20
N THR A 89 -6.27 1.88 19.37
CA THR A 89 -6.58 0.87 20.38
C THR A 89 -8.06 0.48 20.35
N PHE A 90 -8.38 -0.63 21.00
CA PHE A 90 -9.74 -1.12 21.20
C PHE A 90 -9.99 -1.38 22.68
N LYS A 91 -11.25 -1.43 23.09
CA LYS A 91 -11.64 -1.74 24.46
C LYS A 91 -11.85 -3.24 24.63
N LEU A 92 -11.68 -3.75 25.85
CA LEU A 92 -12.02 -5.14 26.16
C LEU A 92 -13.50 -5.45 25.83
N SER A 93 -14.39 -4.50 26.08
CA SER A 93 -15.82 -4.60 25.73
C SER A 93 -16.03 -4.85 24.23
N ASP A 94 -15.12 -4.40 23.38
CA ASP A 94 -15.21 -4.58 21.93
C ASP A 94 -14.96 -6.04 21.51
N LEU A 95 -14.16 -6.77 22.30
CA LEU A 95 -13.90 -8.19 22.12
C LEU A 95 -15.04 -9.06 22.68
N GLU A 96 -15.71 -8.61 23.74
CA GLU A 96 -16.79 -9.35 24.40
C GLU A 96 -18.15 -9.15 23.73
N GLN A 97 -18.52 -7.91 23.40
CA GLN A 97 -19.87 -7.55 22.93
C GLN A 97 -19.87 -6.49 21.82
N GLY A 98 -18.73 -5.87 21.51
CA GLY A 98 -18.64 -4.83 20.48
C GLY A 98 -18.29 -5.35 19.08
N HIS A 99 -18.13 -4.41 18.15
CA HIS A 99 -17.86 -4.72 16.76
C HIS A 99 -16.38 -5.11 16.57
N ILE A 100 -16.12 -6.30 16.01
CA ILE A 100 -14.75 -6.78 15.74
C ILE A 100 -13.94 -5.84 14.83
N SER A 101 -14.62 -4.97 14.08
CA SER A 101 -14.01 -4.01 13.17
C SER A 101 -13.02 -3.07 13.86
N THR A 102 -13.19 -2.73 15.15
CA THR A 102 -12.20 -1.91 15.86
C THR A 102 -10.89 -2.68 16.06
N ILE A 103 -10.98 -3.94 16.44
CA ILE A 103 -9.84 -4.86 16.60
C ILE A 103 -9.13 -5.09 15.26
N VAL A 104 -9.90 -5.30 14.19
CA VAL A 104 -9.36 -5.43 12.82
C VAL A 104 -8.60 -4.17 12.40
N VAL A 105 -9.10 -2.97 12.72
CA VAL A 105 -8.40 -1.71 12.43
C VAL A 105 -7.11 -1.58 13.25
N SER A 106 -7.13 -1.92 14.53
CA SER A 106 -5.93 -1.94 15.38
C SER A 106 -4.85 -2.90 14.86
N LEU A 107 -5.24 -4.12 14.49
CA LEU A 107 -4.33 -5.14 13.95
C LEU A 107 -3.76 -4.76 12.57
N LEU A 108 -4.57 -4.16 11.68
CA LEU A 108 -4.08 -3.65 10.41
C LEU A 108 -3.10 -2.48 10.60
N SER A 109 -3.37 -1.58 11.54
CA SER A 109 -2.46 -0.46 11.83
C SER A 109 -1.13 -0.96 12.38
N LEU A 110 -1.15 -2.00 13.23
CA LEU A 110 0.06 -2.67 13.69
C LEU A 110 0.82 -3.34 12.54
N LYS A 111 0.13 -4.06 11.65
CA LYS A 111 0.73 -4.66 10.44
C LYS A 111 1.40 -3.61 9.55
N GLU A 112 0.76 -2.46 9.34
CA GLU A 112 1.30 -1.35 8.56
C GLU A 112 2.53 -0.72 9.23
N TYR A 113 2.47 -0.50 10.54
CA TYR A 113 3.61 -0.01 11.34
C TYR A 113 4.84 -0.91 11.18
N LEU A 114 4.64 -2.23 11.24
CA LEU A 114 5.71 -3.22 11.05
C LEU A 114 6.23 -3.27 9.62
N SER A 115 5.34 -3.11 8.64
CA SER A 115 5.72 -3.06 7.21
C SER A 115 6.57 -1.82 6.90
N LEU A 116 6.37 -0.73 7.64
CA LEU A 116 7.18 0.49 7.55
C LEU A 116 8.53 0.34 8.28
N GLY A 117 8.55 -0.36 9.42
CA GLY A 117 9.75 -0.62 10.24
C GLY A 117 10.70 -1.69 9.69
N ALA A 118 10.23 -2.59 8.82
CA ALA A 118 11.04 -3.67 8.24
C ALA A 118 12.17 -3.22 7.29
N ARG A 119 12.33 -1.91 7.04
CA ARG A 119 13.45 -1.33 6.28
C ARG A 119 14.59 -0.76 7.14
N SER A 120 14.50 -0.79 8.47
CA SER A 120 15.58 -0.25 9.31
C SER A 120 15.85 -1.12 10.53
N VAL A 121 16.76 -2.09 10.36
CA VAL A 121 17.47 -2.69 11.49
C VAL A 121 18.37 -1.60 12.08
N LYS A 122 17.93 -1.04 13.21
CA LYS A 122 18.73 -0.58 14.36
C LYS A 122 17.76 0.08 15.34
N SER A 123 17.58 -0.57 16.48
CA SER A 123 16.86 -0.05 17.64
C SER A 123 17.42 1.30 18.09
N PRO A 124 16.55 2.25 18.48
CA PRO A 124 16.94 3.26 19.46
C PRO A 124 16.06 3.21 20.70
N LYS A 125 16.74 3.32 21.83
CA LYS A 125 16.19 3.47 23.17
C LYS A 125 15.34 4.74 23.27
N PHE A 126 14.27 4.62 24.07
CA PHE A 126 13.42 5.69 24.55
C PHE A 126 14.20 6.90 25.10
N GLY A 127 13.72 8.11 24.78
CA GLY A 127 14.09 9.36 25.40
C GLY A 127 13.02 10.42 25.05
N MET A 128 12.24 10.82 26.06
CA MET A 128 11.04 11.63 25.92
C MET A 128 11.28 13.12 25.58
N SER A 129 10.23 13.70 25.00
CA SER A 129 9.74 15.09 25.15
C SER A 129 10.34 16.16 24.24
N GLN A 130 9.54 16.70 23.30
CA GLN A 130 8.70 17.86 23.61
C GLN A 130 7.70 18.21 22.50
N ARG A 131 6.60 18.78 23.00
CA ARG A 131 5.40 19.32 22.35
C ARG A 131 5.65 20.74 21.83
N SER A 132 5.25 21.06 20.60
CA SER A 132 4.68 22.38 20.25
C SER A 132 4.03 22.30 18.85
N VAL A 133 2.70 22.39 18.77
CA VAL A 133 1.92 23.58 18.36
C VAL A 133 2.22 24.00 16.91
N TRP A 134 1.39 23.53 15.98
CA TRP A 134 1.33 24.05 14.61
C TRP A 134 0.37 25.25 14.57
N LYS A 135 0.90 26.43 14.23
CA LYS A 135 0.10 27.56 13.73
C LYS A 135 0.38 27.76 12.24
N LEU A 136 -0.68 28.16 11.56
CA LEU A 136 -0.87 28.37 10.12
C LEU A 136 0.03 29.51 9.54
N PRO A 137 0.41 29.48 8.23
CA PRO A 137 1.20 30.53 7.62
C PRO A 137 0.41 31.46 6.66
N GLU A 138 0.66 32.76 6.78
CA GLU A 138 0.50 33.87 5.81
C GLU A 138 1.81 34.68 5.92
N GLY A 139 2.46 35.29 4.92
CA GLY A 139 2.26 35.49 3.49
C GLY A 139 3.20 36.64 3.05
N LYS A 140 3.92 36.45 1.93
CA LYS A 140 4.47 37.44 0.96
C LYS A 140 5.79 38.23 1.18
N ARG A 141 6.68 38.00 0.18
CA ARG A 141 7.35 38.94 -0.79
C ARG A 141 8.88 39.24 -0.68
N MET A 142 9.62 38.74 -1.71
CA MET A 142 10.66 39.34 -2.61
C MET A 142 11.50 40.55 -2.10
N ASP A 143 12.83 40.50 -1.95
CA ASP A 143 14.04 40.47 -2.88
C ASP A 143 14.87 41.77 -2.60
N PRO A 144 16.13 42.03 -3.04
CA PRO A 144 17.12 41.27 -3.86
C PRO A 144 18.62 41.31 -3.37
N MET A 145 19.54 40.61 -4.11
CA MET A 145 21.01 40.79 -4.40
C MET A 145 21.97 41.35 -3.31
N ASP A 146 23.23 40.92 -3.10
CA ASP A 146 24.29 40.45 -4.01
C ASP A 146 25.46 39.78 -3.22
N ASP A 147 26.26 38.97 -3.94
CA ASP A 147 27.70 38.61 -3.83
C ASP A 147 28.41 38.21 -2.50
N GLN A 148 28.89 36.96 -2.40
CA GLN A 148 30.27 36.55 -2.80
C GLN A 148 30.75 35.23 -2.15
N ASP A 149 31.26 34.34 -3.02
CA ASP A 149 32.24 33.23 -2.90
C ASP A 149 32.22 32.19 -1.76
N SER A 150 32.18 30.91 -2.14
CA SER A 150 33.40 30.10 -2.36
C SER A 150 33.09 28.60 -2.56
N ARG A 151 33.49 28.05 -3.73
CA ARG A 151 33.95 26.66 -4.03
C ARG A 151 32.94 25.50 -3.86
N GLN A 152 32.80 24.51 -4.75
CA GLN A 152 33.76 23.88 -5.67
C GLN A 152 33.03 22.98 -6.72
N ASN A 153 33.59 22.95 -7.94
CA ASN A 153 33.70 21.84 -8.90
C ASN A 153 32.45 21.14 -9.48
N ILE A 154 32.28 21.20 -10.81
CA ILE A 154 32.67 20.16 -11.80
C ILE A 154 32.36 20.75 -13.20
N SER A 155 33.40 20.89 -14.04
CA SER A 155 33.29 21.49 -15.37
C SER A 155 32.88 20.47 -16.43
N GLU A 156 31.74 20.73 -17.09
CA GLU A 156 31.46 20.29 -18.45
C GLU A 156 31.99 21.36 -19.44
N SER A 157 32.61 20.93 -20.54
CA SER A 157 32.93 21.81 -21.67
C SER A 157 32.40 21.20 -22.97
N LYS A 158 31.37 21.86 -23.53
CA LYS A 158 31.00 21.76 -24.95
C LYS A 158 31.85 22.75 -25.74
N PHE A 159 32.69 22.25 -26.64
CA PHE A 159 33.33 23.08 -27.66
C PHE A 159 32.36 23.39 -28.81
N GLN A 160 32.29 24.67 -29.16
CA GLN A 160 31.75 25.18 -30.41
C GLN A 160 32.76 24.90 -31.54
N HIS A 161 32.27 24.38 -32.68
CA HIS A 161 33.04 24.32 -33.92
C HIS A 161 32.45 25.28 -34.96
N GLY A 162 33.28 26.22 -35.41
CA GLY A 162 33.14 26.98 -36.66
C GLY A 162 34.57 27.26 -37.20
N PRO A 163 34.82 27.19 -38.52
CA PRO A 163 36.07 26.67 -39.05
C PRO A 163 37.04 27.75 -39.52
N ARG A 164 38.35 27.48 -39.43
CA ARG A 164 39.36 28.03 -40.36
C ARG A 164 40.56 27.09 -40.45
N SER A 165 40.89 26.74 -41.70
CA SER A 165 42.00 25.91 -42.16
C SER A 165 43.37 26.41 -41.68
N PRO A 166 44.38 25.52 -41.52
CA PRO A 166 45.48 25.46 -42.50
C PRO A 166 45.90 24.00 -42.81
N VAL A 167 45.98 23.61 -44.09
CA VAL A 167 47.22 23.53 -44.90
C VAL A 167 48.41 22.89 -44.18
N MET A 168 48.87 21.80 -44.81
CA MET A 168 49.90 20.85 -44.47
C MET A 168 51.22 21.42 -43.92
N LEU A 169 51.81 20.66 -43.00
CA LEU A 169 53.20 20.18 -43.09
C LEU A 169 53.35 18.92 -42.21
N GLU A 170 53.91 17.88 -42.81
CA GLU A 170 54.26 16.60 -42.19
C GLU A 170 55.49 16.74 -41.28
N PRO A 171 55.64 15.85 -40.27
CA PRO A 171 56.97 15.31 -40.01
C PRO A 171 56.98 13.79 -39.81
N SER A 172 57.96 13.20 -40.49
CA SER A 172 58.48 11.83 -40.36
C SER A 172 58.56 11.30 -38.94
N THR A 173 58.37 9.98 -38.78
CA THR A 173 59.42 9.11 -38.20
C THR A 173 59.11 7.63 -38.44
N ALA A 174 60.07 6.99 -39.12
CA ALA A 174 60.68 5.70 -38.79
C ALA A 174 59.77 4.48 -38.56
N LEU A 175 59.86 3.46 -39.42
CA LEU A 175 60.85 2.37 -39.29
C LEU A 175 60.47 1.19 -40.22
N LEU A 176 61.52 0.55 -40.76
CA LEU A 176 61.60 -0.82 -41.30
C LEU A 176 61.28 -1.08 -42.79
N HIS A 177 62.32 -1.60 -43.45
CA HIS A 177 62.43 -2.19 -44.78
C HIS A 177 62.56 -1.22 -45.96
N GLN A 178 63.62 -0.42 -45.89
CA GLN A 178 64.43 -0.08 -47.06
C GLN A 178 65.08 -1.36 -47.61
N ALA A 179 64.29 -2.20 -48.29
CA ALA A 179 64.81 -3.18 -49.24
C ALA A 179 65.16 -2.43 -50.53
N GLY A 180 66.20 -1.58 -50.43
CA GLY A 180 66.93 -1.12 -51.59
C GLY A 180 67.60 -2.34 -52.21
N HIS A 181 66.89 -3.03 -53.10
CA HIS A 181 67.53 -3.94 -54.04
C HIS A 181 68.44 -3.10 -54.92
N LYS A 182 69.70 -3.03 -54.48
CA LYS A 182 70.85 -2.62 -55.28
C LYS A 182 70.79 -3.42 -56.58
N PHE A 183 70.40 -2.78 -57.67
CA PHE A 183 70.57 -3.30 -59.03
C PHE A 183 72.04 -3.25 -59.45
N HIS A 184 72.93 -3.74 -58.58
CA HIS A 184 74.34 -3.92 -58.88
C HIS A 184 74.85 -5.35 -58.68
N ASP A 185 74.03 -6.26 -58.13
CA ASP A 185 74.43 -7.66 -57.86
C ASP A 185 73.73 -8.73 -58.72
N ILE A 186 72.92 -8.37 -59.73
CA ILE A 186 72.20 -9.35 -60.59
C ILE A 186 72.90 -9.57 -61.95
N PHE A 187 74.04 -8.91 -62.20
CA PHE A 187 74.99 -9.33 -63.24
C PHE A 187 76.22 -9.98 -62.60
N GLN A 188 75.99 -10.96 -61.72
CA GLN A 188 76.96 -12.06 -61.63
C GLN A 188 76.79 -12.89 -62.89
N LEU A 189 77.49 -12.47 -63.95
CA LEU A 189 77.78 -13.29 -65.10
C LEU A 189 78.66 -14.44 -64.59
N LYS A 190 78.06 -15.46 -63.95
CA LYS A 190 78.71 -16.76 -63.81
C LYS A 190 78.94 -17.25 -65.24
N PRO A 191 80.18 -17.44 -65.70
CA PRO A 191 80.45 -18.10 -66.97
C PRO A 191 80.14 -19.58 -66.79
N GLY A 192 78.85 -19.91 -66.77
CA GLY A 192 78.37 -21.27 -66.94
C GLY A 192 78.57 -21.61 -68.40
N ARG A 193 79.66 -22.31 -68.70
CA ARG A 193 79.87 -22.99 -69.97
C ARG A 193 78.65 -23.89 -70.25
N TYR A 194 77.80 -23.50 -71.19
CA TYR A 194 76.74 -24.36 -71.73
C TYR A 194 77.17 -24.85 -73.10
N SER A 195 78.03 -25.87 -73.10
CA SER A 195 78.49 -26.50 -74.34
C SER A 195 77.51 -27.53 -74.93
N ASP A 196 76.29 -27.67 -74.40
CA ASP A 196 75.36 -28.72 -74.86
C ASP A 196 73.92 -28.19 -75.11
N LEU A 197 73.77 -27.32 -76.12
CA LEU A 197 72.51 -27.14 -76.84
C LEU A 197 72.60 -27.95 -78.14
N SER A 198 72.08 -29.18 -78.15
CA SER A 198 72.09 -29.98 -79.38
C SER A 198 71.19 -29.33 -80.45
N ALA A 199 71.62 -29.38 -81.70
CA ALA A 199 70.89 -28.82 -82.85
C ALA A 199 69.44 -29.36 -82.97
N ALA A 200 69.16 -30.53 -82.39
CA ALA A 200 67.82 -31.12 -82.34
C ALA A 200 66.86 -30.30 -81.47
N LYS A 201 67.34 -29.76 -80.33
CA LYS A 201 66.51 -29.00 -79.37
C LYS A 201 66.19 -27.59 -79.87
N ILE A 202 67.09 -26.98 -80.63
CA ILE A 202 66.86 -25.70 -81.33
C ILE A 202 65.86 -25.90 -82.48
N SER A 203 66.01 -26.98 -83.26
CA SER A 203 65.08 -27.31 -84.36
C SER A 203 63.68 -27.65 -83.87
N GLU A 204 63.54 -28.24 -82.68
CA GLU A 204 62.27 -28.53 -82.02
C GLU A 204 61.55 -27.25 -81.56
N MET A 205 62.29 -26.30 -80.98
CA MET A 205 61.76 -24.99 -80.58
C MET A 205 61.25 -24.17 -81.79
N MET A 206 61.84 -24.36 -82.97
CA MET A 206 61.46 -23.71 -84.23
C MET A 206 60.27 -24.35 -84.96
N ARG A 207 59.84 -25.56 -84.56
CA ARG A 207 58.85 -26.36 -85.32
C ARG A 207 57.39 -26.22 -84.87
N SER A 208 57.09 -25.42 -83.85
CA SER A 208 55.71 -25.11 -83.39
C SER A 208 55.72 -23.88 -82.46
N ASN A 209 54.56 -23.22 -82.27
CA ASN A 209 54.28 -21.96 -81.51
C ASN A 209 54.85 -21.80 -80.07
N ASN A 210 55.77 -22.67 -79.65
CA ASN A 210 56.52 -22.62 -78.41
C ASN A 210 57.29 -21.31 -78.21
N MET A 211 57.64 -20.62 -79.31
CA MET A 211 58.33 -19.32 -79.28
C MET A 211 57.42 -18.15 -78.86
N ASP A 212 56.15 -18.14 -79.28
CA ASP A 212 55.21 -17.03 -79.03
C ASP A 212 54.75 -16.95 -77.57
N THR A 213 54.88 -18.06 -76.85
CA THR A 213 54.44 -18.23 -75.46
C THR A 213 55.59 -18.42 -74.47
N ALA A 214 56.84 -18.47 -74.96
CA ALA A 214 58.00 -18.67 -74.11
C ALA A 214 58.29 -17.42 -73.24
N PRO A 215 58.75 -17.60 -71.99
CA PRO A 215 59.22 -16.49 -71.18
C PRO A 215 60.32 -15.72 -71.91
N THR A 216 60.19 -14.40 -71.98
CA THR A 216 61.13 -13.50 -72.67
C THR A 216 62.59 -13.76 -72.28
N GLN A 217 62.84 -14.04 -70.99
CA GLN A 217 64.19 -14.35 -70.49
C GLN A 217 64.77 -15.66 -71.06
N SER A 218 63.92 -16.66 -71.28
CA SER A 218 64.31 -17.94 -71.87
C SER A 218 64.80 -17.75 -73.30
N LEU A 219 64.10 -16.92 -74.09
CA LEU A 219 64.44 -16.63 -75.47
C LEU A 219 65.79 -15.90 -75.61
N PHE A 220 66.03 -14.89 -74.76
CA PHE A 220 67.31 -14.18 -74.73
C PHE A 220 68.47 -15.10 -74.33
N ASN A 221 68.25 -16.00 -73.37
CA ASN A 221 69.26 -16.97 -72.95
C ASN A 221 69.64 -17.95 -74.07
N VAL A 222 68.66 -18.47 -74.82
CA VAL A 222 68.95 -19.36 -75.97
C VAL A 222 69.69 -18.61 -77.07
N MET A 223 69.28 -17.37 -77.39
CA MET A 223 69.91 -16.56 -78.42
C MET A 223 71.36 -16.16 -78.07
N ASN A 224 71.63 -15.84 -76.79
CA ASN A 224 72.99 -15.61 -76.31
C ASN A 224 73.86 -16.87 -76.38
N GLY A 225 73.30 -18.04 -76.04
CA GLY A 225 73.99 -19.33 -76.16
C GLY A 225 74.40 -19.67 -77.60
N ILE A 226 73.52 -19.40 -78.59
CA ILE A 226 73.83 -19.58 -80.01
C ILE A 226 74.94 -18.61 -80.47
N LEU A 227 74.89 -17.35 -80.02
CA LEU A 227 75.92 -16.36 -80.34
C LEU A 227 77.27 -16.71 -79.68
N ASP A 228 77.28 -17.26 -78.47
CA ASP A 228 78.48 -17.79 -77.79
C ASP A 228 79.13 -18.92 -78.59
N GLU A 229 78.33 -19.89 -79.01
CA GLU A 229 78.75 -21.04 -79.82
C GLU A 229 79.35 -20.60 -81.17
N SER A 230 78.75 -19.58 -81.80
CA SER A 230 79.23 -19.00 -83.07
C SER A 230 80.53 -18.21 -82.94
N THR A 231 80.82 -17.64 -81.76
CA THR A 231 82.09 -16.95 -81.50
C THR A 231 83.22 -17.90 -81.13
N GLU A 232 82.90 -19.10 -80.63
CA GLU A 232 83.88 -20.06 -80.12
C GLU A 232 84.31 -21.12 -81.17
N ARG A 233 83.41 -21.55 -82.06
CA ARG A 233 83.78 -22.36 -83.24
C ARG A 233 84.41 -21.49 -84.31
N LYS A 234 85.71 -21.63 -84.58
CA LYS A 234 86.45 -20.94 -85.67
C LYS A 234 86.08 -21.42 -87.09
N ASN A 235 84.87 -21.95 -87.30
CA ASN A 235 84.37 -22.36 -88.61
C ASN A 235 83.59 -21.17 -89.20
N GLY A 236 83.99 -20.69 -90.38
CA GLY A 236 83.61 -19.37 -90.94
C GLY A 236 82.15 -19.14 -91.36
N GLU A 237 81.16 -19.57 -90.59
CA GLU A 237 79.74 -19.35 -90.89
C GLU A 237 79.27 -17.92 -90.56
N ILE A 238 79.80 -17.31 -89.48
CA ILE A 238 79.55 -15.90 -89.13
C ILE A 238 80.88 -15.23 -88.75
N PRO A 239 81.29 -14.13 -89.41
CA PRO A 239 82.48 -13.38 -89.01
C PRO A 239 82.39 -12.91 -87.55
N HIS A 240 83.44 -13.15 -86.77
CA HIS A 240 83.49 -12.86 -85.32
C HIS A 240 83.02 -11.44 -84.97
N ARG A 241 83.40 -10.43 -85.79
CA ARG A 241 82.97 -9.03 -85.60
C ARG A 241 81.45 -8.85 -85.67
N VAL A 242 80.77 -9.60 -86.54
CA VAL A 242 79.30 -9.57 -86.72
C VAL A 242 78.61 -10.25 -85.55
N ALA A 243 79.09 -11.41 -85.09
CA ALA A 243 78.55 -12.09 -83.91
C ALA A 243 78.70 -11.24 -82.63
N CYS A 244 79.83 -10.54 -82.45
CA CYS A 244 80.03 -9.59 -81.35
C CYS A 244 79.07 -8.39 -81.44
N LEU A 245 78.79 -7.87 -82.63
CA LEU A 245 77.85 -6.77 -82.82
C LEU A 245 76.41 -7.22 -82.54
N LEU A 246 75.99 -8.38 -83.05
CA LEU A 246 74.68 -8.97 -82.80
C LEU A 246 74.45 -9.22 -81.31
N ARG A 247 75.46 -9.70 -80.59
CA ARG A 247 75.39 -9.85 -79.12
C ARG A 247 75.08 -8.53 -78.42
N LYS A 248 75.75 -7.44 -78.81
CA LYS A 248 75.47 -6.11 -78.24
C LYS A 248 74.06 -5.65 -78.57
N VAL A 249 73.57 -5.90 -79.78
CA VAL A 249 72.19 -5.57 -80.18
C VAL A 249 71.19 -6.38 -79.37
N VAL A 250 71.41 -7.69 -79.21
CA VAL A 250 70.55 -8.58 -78.41
C VAL A 250 70.50 -8.14 -76.96
N GLN A 251 71.65 -7.84 -76.34
CA GLN A 251 71.73 -7.34 -74.96
C GLN A 251 71.02 -5.99 -74.80
N GLU A 252 71.09 -5.11 -75.79
CA GLU A 252 70.39 -3.82 -75.77
C GLU A 252 68.87 -3.98 -75.95
N ILE A 253 68.42 -4.91 -76.81
CA ILE A 253 67.00 -5.27 -76.94
C ILE A 253 66.49 -5.86 -75.62
N GLU A 254 67.22 -6.80 -75.01
CA GLU A 254 66.90 -7.37 -73.71
C GLU A 254 66.79 -6.30 -72.62
N ARG A 255 67.75 -5.36 -72.59
CA ARG A 255 67.74 -4.22 -71.66
C ARG A 255 66.52 -3.33 -71.86
N ARG A 256 66.15 -3.01 -73.11
CA ARG A 256 64.97 -2.19 -73.43
C ARG A 256 63.66 -2.87 -73.07
N ILE A 257 63.53 -4.16 -73.38
CA ILE A 257 62.33 -4.94 -73.03
C ILE A 257 62.22 -5.07 -71.51
N SER A 258 63.33 -5.31 -70.80
CA SER A 258 63.35 -5.36 -69.33
C SER A 258 62.94 -4.03 -68.71
N SER A 259 63.48 -2.91 -69.21
CA SER A 259 63.11 -1.56 -68.76
C SER A 259 61.64 -1.24 -69.04
N GLN A 260 61.11 -1.68 -70.19
CA GLN A 260 59.69 -1.52 -70.52
C GLN A 260 58.79 -2.36 -69.61
N ALA A 261 59.15 -3.60 -69.33
CA ALA A 261 58.42 -4.48 -68.42
C ALA A 261 58.42 -3.93 -66.98
N GLU A 262 59.52 -3.33 -66.55
CA GLU A 262 59.61 -2.64 -65.26
C GLU A 262 58.69 -1.41 -65.22
N HIS A 263 58.68 -0.58 -66.27
CA HIS A 263 57.79 0.58 -66.36
C HIS A 263 56.31 0.16 -66.29
N ILE A 264 55.90 -0.87 -67.03
CA ILE A 264 54.52 -1.41 -66.98
C ILE A 264 54.18 -1.91 -65.58
N ARG A 265 55.11 -2.62 -64.92
CA ARG A 265 54.93 -3.11 -63.55
C ARG A 265 54.74 -1.95 -62.56
N ASN A 266 55.55 -0.90 -62.67
CA ASN A 266 55.46 0.29 -61.83
C ASN A 266 54.14 1.03 -62.05
N GLN A 267 53.68 1.16 -63.30
CA GLN A 267 52.37 1.75 -63.62
C GLN A 267 51.22 0.91 -63.05
N ASN A 268 51.26 -0.42 -63.18
CA ASN A 268 50.24 -1.31 -62.62
C ASN A 268 50.19 -1.23 -61.09
N ASN A 269 51.34 -1.16 -60.42
CA ASN A 269 51.40 -0.96 -58.97
C ASN A 269 50.77 0.37 -58.55
N LEU A 270 51.00 1.45 -59.32
CA LEU A 270 50.38 2.75 -59.07
C LEU A 270 48.85 2.70 -59.25
N ILE A 271 48.37 2.03 -60.30
CA ILE A 271 46.94 1.85 -60.56
C ILE A 271 46.31 1.05 -59.41
N LYS A 272 46.94 -0.06 -59.01
CA LYS A 272 46.47 -0.89 -57.90
C LYS A 272 46.38 -0.10 -56.58
N GLY A 273 47.41 0.68 -56.26
CA GLY A 273 47.39 1.54 -55.07
C GLY A 273 46.30 2.61 -55.11
N ARG A 274 46.00 3.17 -56.29
CA ARG A 274 44.86 4.10 -56.45
C ARG A 274 43.52 3.38 -56.30
N GLU A 275 43.36 2.23 -56.92
CA GLU A 275 42.16 1.39 -56.81
C GLU A 275 41.88 1.02 -55.35
N GLU A 276 42.88 0.53 -54.63
CA GLU A 276 42.78 0.20 -53.21
C GLU A 276 42.36 1.42 -52.36
N LYS A 277 42.89 2.61 -52.68
CA LYS A 277 42.49 3.87 -52.04
C LYS A 277 41.04 4.24 -52.31
N TYR A 278 40.56 4.09 -53.56
CA TYR A 278 39.17 4.35 -53.90
C TYR A 278 38.23 3.33 -53.27
N GLN A 279 38.59 2.05 -53.29
CA GLN A 279 37.83 0.98 -52.64
C GLN A 279 37.71 1.22 -51.12
N SER A 280 38.79 1.65 -50.47
CA SER A 280 38.76 2.01 -49.05
C SER A 280 37.86 3.22 -48.77
N ARG A 281 37.87 4.22 -49.67
CA ARG A 281 36.99 5.39 -49.57
C ARG A 281 35.51 5.02 -49.79
N ILE A 282 35.21 4.14 -50.75
CA ILE A 282 33.85 3.65 -51.00
C ILE A 282 33.32 2.94 -49.75
N ARG A 283 34.09 1.99 -49.19
CA ARG A 283 33.70 1.30 -47.95
C ARG A 283 33.42 2.27 -46.80
N ALA A 284 34.29 3.27 -46.60
CA ALA A 284 34.07 4.27 -45.56
C ALA A 284 32.78 5.08 -45.78
N LEU A 285 32.46 5.43 -47.04
CA LEU A 285 31.21 6.11 -47.39
C LEU A 285 29.99 5.21 -47.21
N GLU A 286 30.08 3.91 -47.54
CA GLU A 286 29.01 2.92 -47.32
C GLU A 286 28.73 2.72 -45.84
N THR A 287 29.77 2.63 -45.00
CA THR A 287 29.60 2.53 -43.55
C THR A 287 28.96 3.79 -42.97
N LEU A 288 29.33 4.97 -43.48
CA LEU A 288 28.75 6.23 -43.04
C LEU A 288 27.27 6.33 -43.45
N ALA A 289 26.94 5.99 -44.71
CA ALA A 289 25.57 6.00 -45.21
C ALA A 289 24.68 5.01 -44.46
N THR A 290 25.18 3.79 -44.21
CA THR A 290 24.47 2.78 -43.42
C THR A 290 24.24 3.28 -42.00
N GLY A 291 25.27 3.81 -41.33
CA GLY A 291 25.15 4.38 -39.99
C GLY A 291 24.12 5.51 -39.90
N THR A 292 24.14 6.47 -40.84
CA THR A 292 23.13 7.56 -40.88
C THR A 292 21.72 7.03 -41.13
N SER A 293 21.56 5.98 -41.94
CA SER A 293 20.24 5.36 -42.18
C SER A 293 19.71 4.63 -40.95
N GLU A 294 20.58 3.92 -40.22
CA GLU A 294 20.27 3.25 -38.96
C GLU A 294 19.89 4.27 -37.88
N GLU A 295 20.67 5.35 -37.73
CA GLU A 295 20.37 6.45 -36.81
C GLU A 295 19.02 7.09 -37.13
N THR A 296 18.74 7.35 -38.41
CA THR A 296 17.45 7.91 -38.86
C THR A 296 16.30 6.96 -38.53
N GLN A 297 16.47 5.65 -38.72
CA GLN A 297 15.46 4.65 -38.39
C GLN A 297 15.21 4.56 -36.89
N ILE A 298 16.26 4.63 -36.06
CA ILE A 298 16.16 4.64 -34.61
C ILE A 298 15.39 5.87 -34.14
N VAL A 299 15.74 7.06 -34.65
CA VAL A 299 15.04 8.31 -34.32
C VAL A 299 13.57 8.25 -34.73
N MET A 300 13.26 7.68 -35.90
CA MET A 300 11.88 7.51 -36.36
C MET A 300 11.09 6.58 -35.44
N ASN A 301 11.66 5.44 -35.05
CA ASN A 301 11.03 4.49 -34.13
C ASN A 301 10.78 5.13 -32.75
N GLN A 302 11.76 5.86 -32.21
CA GLN A 302 11.62 6.59 -30.95
C GLN A 302 10.54 7.68 -31.03
N LEU A 303 10.49 8.44 -32.12
CA LEU A 303 9.46 9.45 -32.33
C LEU A 303 8.06 8.84 -32.39
N GLN A 304 7.91 7.68 -33.03
CA GLN A 304 6.64 6.95 -33.07
C GLN A 304 6.23 6.48 -31.66
N GLN A 305 7.16 5.94 -30.88
CA GLN A 305 6.92 5.56 -29.49
C GLN A 305 6.47 6.77 -28.66
N ILE A 306 7.20 7.87 -28.70
CA ILE A 306 6.86 9.12 -27.99
C ILE A 306 5.47 9.62 -28.40
N LYS A 307 5.14 9.54 -29.70
CA LYS A 307 3.81 9.92 -30.20
C LYS A 307 2.70 9.07 -29.58
N THR A 308 2.90 7.75 -29.49
CA THR A 308 1.92 6.83 -28.87
C THR A 308 1.82 7.01 -27.35
N GLU A 309 2.95 7.21 -26.67
CA GLU A 309 2.96 7.48 -25.23
C GLU A 309 2.27 8.81 -24.91
N LYS A 310 2.48 9.84 -25.74
CA LYS A 310 1.81 11.14 -25.62
C LYS A 310 0.30 11.01 -25.74
N THR A 311 -0.23 10.23 -26.69
CA THR A 311 -1.68 10.03 -26.82
C THR A 311 -2.26 9.28 -25.62
N LEU A 312 -1.58 8.24 -25.14
CA LEU A 312 -2.00 7.50 -23.95
C LEU A 312 -1.97 8.37 -22.68
N MET A 313 -0.96 9.24 -22.55
CA MET A 313 -0.88 10.21 -21.46
C MET A 313 -2.04 11.21 -21.48
N GLU A 314 -2.41 11.70 -22.67
CA GLU A 314 -3.53 12.62 -22.85
C GLU A 314 -4.89 11.95 -22.53
N GLU A 315 -5.10 10.70 -22.95
CA GLU A 315 -6.29 9.93 -22.60
C GLU A 315 -6.40 9.66 -21.09
N ARG A 316 -5.30 9.27 -20.45
CA ARG A 316 -5.25 9.11 -18.99
C ARG A 316 -5.57 10.43 -18.29
N LYS A 317 -5.03 11.55 -18.75
CA LYS A 317 -5.32 12.87 -18.19
C LYS A 317 -6.82 13.20 -18.25
N LYS A 318 -7.47 12.96 -19.39
CA LYS A 318 -8.93 13.14 -19.54
C LYS A 318 -9.72 12.26 -18.58
N LEU A 319 -9.30 11.01 -18.38
CA LEU A 319 -9.94 10.10 -17.43
C LEU A 319 -9.79 10.60 -15.99
N TRP A 320 -8.59 11.07 -15.60
CA TRP A 320 -8.35 11.68 -14.30
C TRP A 320 -9.19 12.94 -14.07
N GLU A 321 -9.33 13.81 -15.08
CA GLU A 321 -10.19 14.99 -15.00
C GLU A 321 -11.67 14.61 -14.83
N GLN A 322 -12.15 13.58 -15.54
CA GLN A 322 -13.51 13.07 -15.38
C GLN A 322 -13.76 12.47 -13.98
N ASP A 323 -12.81 11.70 -13.46
CA ASP A 323 -12.90 11.10 -12.13
C ASP A 323 -12.86 12.15 -11.03
N LEU A 324 -12.04 13.20 -11.19
CA LEU A 324 -12.02 14.35 -10.31
C LEU A 324 -13.38 15.05 -10.27
N VAL A 325 -13.99 15.34 -11.42
CA VAL A 325 -15.31 15.98 -11.50
C VAL A 325 -16.39 15.09 -10.87
N ARG A 326 -16.36 13.78 -11.11
CA ARG A 326 -17.29 12.82 -10.48
C ARG A 326 -17.15 12.84 -8.97
N THR A 327 -15.92 12.76 -8.48
CA THR A 327 -15.61 12.76 -7.04
C THR A 327 -16.06 14.06 -6.37
N MET A 328 -15.88 15.21 -7.05
CA MET A 328 -16.37 16.50 -6.57
C MET A 328 -17.90 16.52 -6.44
N LYS A 329 -18.63 16.07 -7.47
CA LYS A 329 -20.10 15.99 -7.42
C LYS A 329 -20.61 15.06 -6.32
N GLU A 330 -19.97 13.90 -6.15
CA GLU A 330 -20.32 12.98 -5.07
C GLU A 330 -20.05 13.58 -3.70
N LYS A 331 -18.94 14.33 -3.55
CA LYS A 331 -18.65 15.05 -2.31
C LYS A 331 -19.72 16.11 -2.03
N GLU A 332 -20.08 16.93 -3.01
CA GLU A 332 -21.14 17.93 -2.86
C GLU A 332 -22.48 17.30 -2.48
N SER A 333 -22.85 16.18 -3.10
CA SER A 333 -24.06 15.44 -2.75
C SER A 333 -24.02 14.86 -1.32
N ARG A 334 -22.87 14.33 -0.88
CA ARG A 334 -22.68 13.88 0.50
C ARG A 334 -22.78 15.04 1.49
N ASP A 335 -22.18 16.18 1.19
CA ASP A 335 -22.22 17.37 2.04
C ASP A 335 -23.65 17.91 2.17
N GLN A 336 -24.44 17.88 1.09
CA GLN A 336 -25.88 18.22 1.11
C GLN A 336 -26.69 17.25 1.98
N MET A 337 -26.46 15.94 1.85
CA MET A 337 -27.14 14.93 2.67
C MET A 337 -26.79 15.09 4.16
N ILE A 338 -25.53 15.36 4.48
CA ILE A 338 -25.10 15.64 5.85
C ILE A 338 -25.79 16.89 6.40
N LEU A 339 -25.94 17.95 5.60
CA LEU A 339 -26.65 19.15 6.01
C LEU A 339 -28.13 18.87 6.31
N GLN A 340 -28.80 18.11 5.43
CA GLN A 340 -30.20 17.71 5.63
C GLN A 340 -30.36 16.87 6.89
N LEU A 341 -29.53 15.85 7.08
CA LEU A 341 -29.58 14.99 8.26
C LEU A 341 -29.33 15.76 9.56
N LYS A 342 -28.44 16.77 9.53
CA LYS A 342 -28.21 17.64 10.69
C LYS A 342 -29.46 18.49 11.02
N GLN A 343 -30.14 19.01 10.00
CA GLN A 343 -31.38 19.77 10.19
C GLN A 343 -32.51 18.88 10.72
N ASP A 344 -32.68 17.68 10.18
CA ASP A 344 -33.68 16.72 10.63
C ASP A 344 -33.42 16.27 12.07
N LEU A 345 -32.15 16.09 12.43
CA LEU A 345 -31.75 15.76 13.80
C LEU A 345 -32.04 16.91 14.77
N GLU A 346 -31.74 18.15 14.41
CA GLU A 346 -31.99 19.31 15.27
C GLU A 346 -33.49 19.57 15.44
N THR A 347 -34.27 19.45 14.38
CA THR A 347 -35.73 19.59 14.45
C THR A 347 -36.36 18.49 15.30
N THR A 348 -35.94 17.23 15.12
CA THR A 348 -36.42 16.10 15.94
C THR A 348 -36.05 16.28 17.41
N LYS A 349 -34.82 16.71 17.69
CA LYS A 349 -34.34 17.00 19.05
C LYS A 349 -35.18 18.12 19.70
N SER A 350 -35.41 19.21 18.98
CA SER A 350 -36.24 20.33 19.46
C SER A 350 -37.67 19.89 19.78
N VAL A 351 -38.29 19.10 18.91
CA VAL A 351 -39.64 18.56 19.13
C VAL A 351 -39.68 17.62 20.35
N TYR A 352 -38.68 16.75 20.49
CA TYR A 352 -38.58 15.85 21.64
C TYR A 352 -38.41 16.63 22.96
N GLU A 353 -37.55 17.65 22.96
CA GLU A 353 -37.33 18.49 24.13
C GLU A 353 -38.60 19.25 24.54
N GLN A 354 -39.35 19.79 23.58
CA GLN A 354 -40.66 20.39 23.81
C GLN A 354 -41.66 19.39 24.39
N HIS A 355 -41.72 18.18 23.86
CA HIS A 355 -42.60 17.13 24.37
C HIS A 355 -42.25 16.75 25.82
N CYS A 356 -40.96 16.64 26.16
CA CYS A 356 -40.52 16.40 27.53
C CYS A 356 -40.96 17.52 28.48
N GLN A 357 -40.79 18.78 28.08
CA GLN A 357 -41.25 19.93 28.87
C GLN A 357 -42.77 19.92 29.09
N GLN A 358 -43.55 19.62 28.04
CA GLN A 358 -45.01 19.50 28.14
C GLN A 358 -45.43 18.38 29.10
N LEU A 359 -44.79 17.23 29.01
CA LEU A 359 -45.08 16.09 29.88
C LEU A 359 -44.73 16.40 31.34
N GLU A 360 -43.61 17.09 31.58
CA GLU A 360 -43.20 17.52 32.91
C GLU A 360 -44.21 18.52 33.52
N VAL A 361 -44.67 19.49 32.73
CA VAL A 361 -45.71 20.44 33.16
C VAL A 361 -46.99 19.70 33.52
N LYS A 362 -47.49 18.82 32.64
CA LYS A 362 -48.71 18.05 32.88
C LYS A 362 -48.59 17.15 34.12
N SER A 363 -47.46 16.49 34.29
CA SER A 363 -47.19 15.67 35.48
C SER A 363 -47.25 16.51 36.76
N ARG A 364 -46.63 17.69 36.76
CA ARG A 364 -46.66 18.62 37.89
C ARG A 364 -48.07 19.12 38.20
N GLU A 365 -48.82 19.50 37.17
CA GLU A 365 -50.23 19.93 37.31
C GLU A 365 -51.09 18.84 37.92
N THR A 366 -51.03 17.61 37.38
CA THR A 366 -51.79 16.48 37.93
C THR A 366 -51.37 16.15 39.36
N LYS A 367 -50.09 16.29 39.70
CA LYS A 367 -49.62 16.08 41.07
C LYS A 367 -50.25 17.10 42.03
N VAL A 368 -50.25 18.38 41.66
CA VAL A 368 -50.85 19.46 42.48
C VAL A 368 -52.36 19.22 42.64
N GLU A 369 -53.08 18.89 41.57
CA GLU A 369 -54.51 18.59 41.62
C GLU A 369 -54.80 17.41 42.57
N MET A 370 -54.00 16.34 42.51
CA MET A 370 -54.16 15.19 43.40
C MET A 370 -53.84 15.55 44.86
N GLU A 371 -52.84 16.39 45.12
CA GLU A 371 -52.53 16.89 46.46
C GLU A 371 -53.67 17.75 47.04
N GLU A 372 -54.31 18.59 46.21
CA GLU A 372 -55.48 19.39 46.61
C GLU A 372 -56.68 18.51 46.95
N ARG A 373 -57.01 17.54 46.08
CA ARG A 373 -58.10 16.58 46.33
C ARG A 373 -57.84 15.72 47.57
N LEU A 374 -56.58 15.37 47.84
CA LEU A 374 -56.21 14.63 49.05
C LEU A 374 -56.52 15.47 50.30
N LYS A 375 -56.12 16.75 50.31
CA LYS A 375 -56.42 17.66 51.44
C LYS A 375 -57.92 17.85 51.64
N GLU A 376 -58.70 17.96 50.55
CA GLU A 376 -60.16 18.07 50.62
C GLU A 376 -60.79 16.81 51.26
N VAL A 377 -60.38 15.62 50.80
CA VAL A 377 -60.87 14.36 51.33
C VAL A 377 -60.46 14.18 52.80
N GLU A 378 -59.26 14.59 53.18
CA GLU A 378 -58.79 14.55 54.57
C GLU A 378 -59.65 15.43 55.49
N LEU A 379 -60.03 16.63 55.02
CA LEU A 379 -60.92 17.52 55.75
C LEU A 379 -62.33 16.94 55.92
N LEU A 380 -62.92 16.41 54.85
CA LEU A 380 -64.24 15.76 54.88
C LEU A 380 -64.24 14.54 55.81
N LEU A 381 -63.14 13.79 55.82
CA LEU A 381 -62.99 12.61 56.67
C LEU A 381 -62.91 13.00 58.16
N GLU A 382 -62.24 14.10 58.49
CA GLU A 382 -62.20 14.62 59.86
C GLU A 382 -63.57 15.17 60.31
N GLU A 383 -64.29 15.86 59.43
CA GLU A 383 -65.67 16.30 59.68
C GLU A 383 -66.60 15.10 59.94
N SER A 384 -66.52 14.06 59.09
CA SER A 384 -67.30 12.83 59.26
C SER A 384 -66.96 12.11 60.58
N ARG A 385 -65.68 12.05 60.96
CA ARG A 385 -65.26 11.47 62.25
C ARG A 385 -65.82 12.26 63.42
N LYS A 386 -65.80 13.59 63.36
CA LYS A 386 -66.39 14.45 64.40
C LYS A 386 -67.89 14.18 64.54
N LYS A 387 -68.61 14.14 63.42
CA LYS A 387 -70.05 13.84 63.39
C LYS A 387 -70.38 12.46 63.93
N ALA A 388 -69.55 11.46 63.62
CA ALA A 388 -69.69 10.10 64.17
C ALA A 388 -69.55 10.10 65.70
N LYS A 389 -68.54 10.79 66.25
CA LYS A 389 -68.37 10.94 67.71
C LYS A 389 -69.55 11.66 68.37
N GLU A 390 -70.09 12.71 67.75
CA GLU A 390 -71.28 13.42 68.24
C GLU A 390 -72.51 12.51 68.28
N LEU A 391 -72.74 11.72 67.22
CA LEU A 391 -73.82 10.74 67.15
C LEU A 391 -73.65 9.62 68.18
N GLU A 392 -72.43 9.12 68.36
CA GLU A 392 -72.11 8.11 69.38
C GLU A 392 -72.43 8.64 70.78
N ALA A 393 -71.96 9.84 71.13
CA ALA A 393 -72.24 10.49 72.41
C ALA A 393 -73.75 10.74 72.62
N PHE A 394 -74.47 11.17 71.57
CA PHE A 394 -75.92 11.33 71.62
C PHE A 394 -76.64 9.99 71.88
N SER A 395 -76.21 8.93 71.19
CA SER A 395 -76.80 7.60 71.33
C SER A 395 -76.55 7.02 72.73
N GLU A 396 -75.35 7.22 73.29
CA GLU A 396 -74.97 6.80 74.65
C GLU A 396 -75.83 7.54 75.69
N SER A 397 -75.98 8.86 75.56
CA SER A 397 -76.85 9.65 76.45
C SER A 397 -78.32 9.19 76.41
N LYS A 398 -78.84 8.92 75.20
CA LYS A 398 -80.18 8.35 75.00
C LYS A 398 -80.31 6.99 75.67
N PHE A 399 -79.33 6.11 75.49
CA PHE A 399 -79.30 4.79 76.08
C PHE A 399 -79.31 4.87 77.61
N GLN A 400 -78.48 5.72 78.20
CA GLN A 400 -78.46 5.96 79.65
C GLN A 400 -79.79 6.49 80.17
N ASN A 401 -80.43 7.43 79.46
CA ASN A 401 -81.77 7.93 79.83
C ASN A 401 -82.81 6.80 79.82
N TRP A 402 -82.82 5.96 78.78
CA TRP A 402 -83.70 4.81 78.70
C TRP A 402 -83.44 3.80 79.82
N ASN A 403 -82.18 3.57 80.18
CA ASN A 403 -81.83 2.71 81.29
C ASN A 403 -82.34 3.26 82.63
N GLN A 404 -82.23 4.59 82.84
CA GLN A 404 -82.80 5.24 84.02
C GLN A 404 -84.32 5.09 84.08
N LYS A 405 -85.03 5.31 82.95
CA LYS A 405 -86.48 5.09 82.87
C LYS A 405 -86.88 3.64 83.13
N LYS A 406 -86.10 2.68 82.62
CA LYS A 406 -86.28 1.25 82.88
C LYS A 406 -86.17 0.96 84.38
N HIS A 407 -85.16 1.51 85.07
CA HIS A 407 -85.02 1.38 86.52
C HIS A 407 -86.23 1.96 87.28
N ILE A 408 -86.71 3.15 86.91
CA ILE A 408 -87.90 3.76 87.54
C ILE A 408 -89.14 2.86 87.35
N CYS A 409 -89.39 2.39 86.12
CA CYS A 409 -90.52 1.53 85.82
C CYS A 409 -90.44 0.20 86.60
N HIS A 410 -89.25 -0.42 86.64
CA HIS A 410 -89.02 -1.63 87.42
C HIS A 410 -89.32 -1.41 88.91
N ASN A 411 -88.90 -0.28 89.48
CA ASN A 411 -89.19 0.06 90.88
C ASN A 411 -90.70 0.25 91.13
N VAL A 412 -91.40 0.98 90.26
CA VAL A 412 -92.86 1.18 90.37
C VAL A 412 -93.60 -0.15 90.30
N ILE A 413 -93.26 -1.00 89.34
CA ILE A 413 -93.84 -2.35 89.21
C ILE A 413 -93.55 -3.17 90.47
N GLY A 414 -92.33 -3.11 91.00
CA GLY A 414 -91.96 -3.79 92.25
C GLY A 414 -92.80 -3.34 93.45
N LEU A 415 -92.96 -2.03 93.64
CA LEU A 415 -93.79 -1.46 94.72
C LEU A 415 -95.27 -1.81 94.56
N GLN A 416 -95.80 -1.70 93.33
CA GLN A 416 -97.19 -2.09 93.05
C GLN A 416 -97.41 -3.58 93.29
N LEU A 417 -96.49 -4.44 92.87
CA LEU A 417 -96.56 -5.88 93.12
C LEU A 417 -96.57 -6.19 94.62
N GLN A 418 -95.71 -5.53 95.41
CA GLN A 418 -95.72 -5.66 96.87
C GLN A 418 -97.04 -5.21 97.48
N SER A 419 -97.61 -4.09 97.02
CA SER A 419 -98.91 -3.60 97.50
C SER A 419 -100.05 -4.59 97.19
N VAL A 420 -100.07 -5.18 95.99
CA VAL A 420 -101.05 -6.20 95.59
C VAL A 420 -100.88 -7.49 96.39
N GLN A 421 -99.65 -7.91 96.67
CA GLN A 421 -99.37 -9.03 97.56
C GLN A 421 -99.89 -8.75 98.97
N GLY A 422 -99.67 -7.55 99.50
CA GLY A 422 -100.21 -7.11 100.79
C GLY A 422 -101.74 -7.14 100.83
N LEU A 423 -102.41 -6.57 99.82
CA LEU A 423 -103.87 -6.62 99.67
C LEU A 423 -104.38 -8.06 99.55
N ARG A 424 -103.68 -8.92 98.82
CA ARG A 424 -104.02 -10.35 98.69
C ARG A 424 -103.94 -11.05 100.05
N LEU A 425 -102.88 -10.82 100.82
CA LEU A 425 -102.73 -11.38 102.16
C LEU A 425 -103.81 -10.85 103.12
N ALA A 426 -104.11 -9.55 103.08
CA ALA A 426 -105.19 -8.95 103.86
C ALA A 426 -106.56 -9.53 103.47
N SER A 427 -106.83 -9.70 102.18
CA SER A 427 -108.06 -10.33 101.68
C SER A 427 -108.19 -11.78 102.15
N GLU A 428 -107.11 -12.58 102.12
CA GLU A 428 -107.14 -13.95 102.62
C GLU A 428 -107.34 -13.97 104.14
N SER A 429 -106.73 -13.03 104.88
CA SER A 429 -106.95 -12.86 106.31
C SER A 429 -108.41 -12.52 106.65
N ILE A 430 -109.03 -11.56 105.94
CA ILE A 430 -110.45 -11.21 106.07
C ILE A 430 -111.32 -12.44 105.78
N LYS A 431 -111.03 -13.16 104.69
CA LYS A 431 -111.74 -14.39 104.34
C LYS A 431 -111.66 -15.43 105.47
N GLN A 432 -110.48 -15.63 106.07
CA GLN A 432 -110.34 -16.52 107.23
C GLN A 432 -111.12 -16.02 108.45
N GLN A 433 -111.09 -14.72 108.74
CA GLN A 433 -111.89 -14.13 109.82
C GLN A 433 -113.39 -14.33 109.59
N VAL A 434 -113.89 -14.11 108.37
CA VAL A 434 -115.30 -14.34 108.01
C VAL A 434 -115.67 -15.81 108.21
N ILE A 435 -114.85 -16.76 107.74
CA ILE A 435 -115.06 -18.20 107.95
C ILE A 435 -115.11 -18.53 109.45
N THR A 436 -114.22 -17.94 110.24
CA THR A 436 -114.12 -18.17 111.69
C THR A 436 -115.35 -17.61 112.41
N SER A 437 -115.74 -16.38 112.11
CA SER A 437 -116.97 -15.77 112.64
C SER A 437 -118.19 -16.59 112.23
N GLN A 438 -118.30 -17.02 110.97
CA GLN A 438 -119.41 -17.86 110.52
C GLN A 438 -119.45 -19.23 111.25
N LYS A 439 -118.30 -19.80 111.63
CA LYS A 439 -118.24 -20.98 112.51
C LYS A 439 -118.75 -20.66 113.92
N LYS A 440 -118.28 -19.57 114.54
CA LYS A 440 -118.77 -19.12 115.86
C LYS A 440 -120.28 -18.85 115.87
N TRP A 441 -120.79 -18.15 114.85
CA TRP A 441 -122.23 -17.91 114.67
C TRP A 441 -123.02 -19.22 114.50
N ARG A 442 -122.45 -20.25 113.86
CA ARG A 442 -123.07 -21.59 113.83
C ARG A 442 -123.06 -22.25 115.20
N GLU A 443 -121.97 -22.12 115.96
CA GLU A 443 -121.83 -22.70 117.31
C GLU A 443 -122.74 -22.02 118.36
N GLU A 444 -123.07 -20.73 118.23
CA GLU A 444 -123.96 -20.01 119.16
C GLU A 444 -125.47 -20.27 118.94
N PHE A 445 -125.87 -20.85 117.80
CA PHE A 445 -127.26 -21.18 117.45
C PHE A 445 -127.56 -22.69 117.47
N THR A 446 -126.67 -23.49 118.05
CA THR A 446 -126.87 -24.92 118.37
C THR A 446 -126.70 -25.12 119.86
#